data_AF-A0A6V7J115-F1
#
_entry.id   AF-A0A6V7J115-F1
#
_cell.length_a   1.000
_cell.length_b   1.000
_cell.length_c   1.000
_cell.angle_alpha   90.00
_cell.angle_beta   90.00
_cell.angle_gamma   90.00
#
_symmetry.space_group_name_H-M   'P 1'
#
loop_
_entity.id
_entity.type
_entity.pdbx_description
1 polymer ?
#
loop_
_entity_poly.entity_id
_entity_poly.type
_entity_poly.pdbx_seq_one_letter_code
_entity_poly.pdbx_strand_id
1 'polypeptide(L)'
;MENRYEDDEPISYDSTQTQTQTQTQTQSQNSRTLTPSQLTQEEIQRWGILEPLDKCKDKFPILNLVNDSYTAGKTLENDICFTAENIEDKVQKPTVPISCISKLHFTIHKQVCTSKGDYVVILMDHSRNGTFVNKRIIGKDRRIVLENNDVIAVGKGHFS
;
A
#
# COMPACT_ATOMS: atom_id res chain seq x y z
N MET A 1 -54.81 -64.33 7.14
CA MET A 1 -54.92 -63.75 5.80
C MET A 1 -53.55 -63.86 5.18
N GLU A 2 -53.46 -64.59 4.06
CA GLU A 2 -52.25 -64.84 3.28
C GLU A 2 -51.47 -63.54 3.00
N ASN A 3 -50.14 -63.63 3.01
CA ASN A 3 -49.35 -63.03 1.95
C ASN A 3 -48.12 -63.92 1.70
N ARG A 4 -47.93 -64.20 0.42
CA ARG A 4 -46.97 -65.15 -0.14
C ARG A 4 -45.57 -64.55 -0.20
N TYR A 5 -44.61 -65.45 -0.11
CA TYR A 5 -43.19 -65.27 -0.38
C TYR A 5 -42.95 -64.92 -1.85
N GLU A 6 -42.07 -63.95 -2.11
CA GLU A 6 -41.15 -63.99 -3.24
C GLU A 6 -39.75 -63.67 -2.71
N ASP A 7 -38.90 -64.70 -2.79
CA ASP A 7 -37.45 -64.67 -2.70
C ASP A 7 -36.86 -63.95 -3.93
N ASP A 8 -35.75 -63.23 -3.77
CA ASP A 8 -34.59 -63.29 -4.68
C ASP A 8 -33.49 -62.28 -4.26
N GLU A 9 -32.52 -62.80 -3.51
CA GLU A 9 -31.10 -62.45 -3.51
C GLU A 9 -30.37 -63.78 -3.80
N PRO A 10 -29.09 -63.85 -4.22
CA PRO A 10 -28.14 -62.79 -4.61
C PRO A 10 -27.38 -63.13 -5.93
N ILE A 11 -26.72 -62.17 -6.58
CA ILE A 11 -25.55 -62.52 -7.43
C ILE A 11 -24.42 -61.49 -7.31
N SER A 12 -23.40 -61.93 -6.58
CA SER A 12 -22.04 -61.40 -6.54
C SER A 12 -21.35 -61.59 -7.90
N TYR A 13 -20.75 -60.53 -8.44
CA TYR A 13 -19.68 -60.66 -9.43
C TYR A 13 -18.43 -59.89 -9.00
N ASP A 14 -17.35 -60.62 -9.18
CA ASP A 14 -16.01 -60.44 -8.66
C ASP A 14 -15.23 -59.34 -9.38
N SER A 15 -14.29 -58.82 -8.61
CA SER A 15 -13.18 -57.94 -8.86
C SER A 15 -12.41 -58.25 -10.14
N THR A 16 -12.05 -57.21 -10.90
CA THR A 16 -10.74 -57.21 -11.58
C THR A 16 -10.21 -55.79 -11.66
N GLN A 17 -9.19 -55.53 -10.85
CA GLN A 17 -8.35 -54.36 -10.96
C GLN A 17 -7.48 -54.51 -12.21
N THR A 18 -7.41 -53.47 -13.04
CA THR A 18 -6.27 -53.31 -13.96
C THR A 18 -5.88 -51.85 -13.95
N GLN A 19 -4.88 -51.54 -13.13
CA GLN A 19 -4.12 -50.30 -13.20
C GLN A 19 -3.24 -50.37 -14.44
N THR A 20 -3.42 -49.44 -15.37
CA THR A 20 -2.43 -49.20 -16.43
C THR A 20 -1.79 -47.85 -16.16
N GLN A 21 -0.65 -47.89 -15.47
CA GLN A 21 0.29 -46.78 -15.41
C GLN A 21 1.08 -46.78 -16.72
N THR A 22 0.92 -45.74 -17.54
CA THR A 22 1.82 -45.48 -18.66
C THR A 22 2.82 -44.41 -18.23
N GLN A 23 4.01 -44.85 -17.82
CA GLN A 23 5.18 -43.99 -17.70
C GLN A 23 5.75 -43.77 -19.11
N THR A 24 5.93 -42.51 -19.50
CA THR A 24 6.87 -42.13 -20.56
C THR A 24 7.88 -41.16 -19.96
N GLN A 25 9.15 -41.54 -20.03
CA GLN A 25 10.29 -40.76 -19.57
C GLN A 25 10.87 -39.93 -20.71
N THR A 26 11.48 -38.81 -20.33
CA THR A 26 12.58 -38.06 -20.98
C THR A 26 12.31 -37.33 -22.31
N GLN A 27 12.36 -35.99 -22.26
CA GLN A 27 13.59 -35.24 -22.49
C GLN A 27 13.50 -33.81 -21.93
N SER A 28 14.39 -33.52 -21.00
CA SER A 28 14.69 -32.18 -20.49
C SER A 28 15.58 -31.46 -21.50
N GLN A 29 15.09 -30.34 -22.05
CA GLN A 29 15.97 -29.35 -22.66
C GLN A 29 16.23 -28.22 -21.66
N ASN A 30 17.28 -28.42 -20.88
CA ASN A 30 17.94 -27.36 -20.14
C ASN A 30 18.74 -26.51 -21.14
N SER A 31 18.21 -25.36 -21.53
CA SER A 31 19.07 -24.23 -21.91
C SER A 31 19.25 -23.35 -20.67
N ARG A 32 20.38 -23.56 -19.99
CA ARG A 32 20.85 -22.65 -18.94
C ARG A 32 21.25 -21.35 -19.60
N THR A 33 20.64 -20.23 -19.20
CA THR A 33 21.37 -19.08 -18.65
C THR A 33 20.38 -18.00 -18.23
N LEU A 34 20.28 -17.79 -16.92
CA LEU A 34 20.25 -16.52 -16.20
C LEU A 34 19.84 -16.84 -14.76
N THR A 35 20.81 -16.84 -13.84
CA THR A 35 20.52 -16.58 -12.43
C THR A 35 20.07 -15.13 -12.31
N PRO A 36 18.95 -14.87 -11.62
CA PRO A 36 19.08 -14.38 -10.25
C PRO A 36 18.47 -15.34 -9.23
N SER A 37 19.25 -15.65 -8.21
CA SER A 37 18.80 -16.28 -6.98
C SER A 37 17.56 -15.58 -6.39
N GLN A 38 16.54 -16.39 -6.10
CA GLN A 38 15.50 -16.17 -5.09
C GLN A 38 14.45 -15.07 -5.37
N LEU A 39 13.47 -15.43 -6.19
CA LEU A 39 12.11 -14.90 -6.06
C LEU A 39 11.42 -15.57 -4.85
N THR A 40 11.59 -15.02 -3.64
CA THR A 40 10.62 -15.14 -2.52
C THR A 40 10.86 -13.98 -1.56
N GLN A 41 10.60 -12.78 -2.04
CA GLN A 41 10.06 -11.71 -1.22
C GLN A 41 8.76 -11.41 -1.97
N GLU A 42 7.58 -11.58 -1.36
CA GLU A 42 6.35 -11.05 -1.96
C GLU A 42 6.70 -9.66 -2.46
N GLU A 43 6.63 -9.42 -3.79
CA GLU A 43 6.95 -8.12 -4.34
C GLU A 43 6.08 -7.13 -3.59
N ILE A 44 6.71 -6.34 -2.72
CA ILE A 44 5.99 -5.46 -1.82
C ILE A 44 5.27 -4.47 -2.73
N GLN A 45 3.98 -4.72 -2.95
CA GLN A 45 3.19 -3.97 -3.92
C GLN A 45 2.94 -2.58 -3.35
N ARG A 46 3.85 -1.66 -3.64
CA ARG A 46 3.66 -0.25 -3.36
C ARG A 46 2.48 0.26 -4.19
N TRP A 47 1.61 1.03 -3.54
CA TRP A 47 0.42 1.61 -4.16
C TRP A 47 0.59 3.10 -4.45
N GLY A 48 1.66 3.73 -3.96
CA GLY A 48 1.99 5.12 -4.26
C GLY A 48 3.42 5.49 -3.92
N ILE A 49 3.79 6.71 -4.27
CA ILE A 49 5.10 7.32 -3.96
C ILE A 49 4.84 8.74 -3.48
N LEU A 50 5.45 9.12 -2.36
CA LEU A 50 5.60 10.53 -2.01
C LEU A 50 7.02 10.96 -2.37
N GLU A 51 7.11 11.87 -3.34
CA GLU A 51 8.36 12.46 -3.76
C GLU A 51 8.49 13.87 -3.18
N PRO A 52 9.62 14.21 -2.53
CA PRO A 52 9.92 15.57 -2.14
C PRO A 52 10.07 16.47 -3.37
N LEU A 53 9.48 17.66 -3.32
CA LEU A 53 9.73 18.69 -4.34
C LEU A 53 11.21 19.07 -4.38
N ASP A 54 11.70 19.61 -5.50
CA ASP A 54 13.12 19.94 -5.72
C ASP A 54 13.78 20.71 -4.56
N LYS A 55 13.09 21.71 -4.01
CA LYS A 55 13.53 22.51 -2.85
C LYS A 55 13.71 21.73 -1.54
N CYS A 56 13.22 20.50 -1.49
CA CYS A 56 13.17 19.61 -0.34
C CYS A 56 13.84 18.25 -0.61
N LYS A 57 14.39 18.00 -1.81
CA LYS A 57 14.98 16.70 -2.18
C LYS A 57 16.14 16.28 -1.28
N ASP A 58 16.93 17.23 -0.80
CA ASP A 58 18.03 16.95 0.13
C ASP A 58 17.56 16.87 1.60
N LYS A 59 16.29 17.17 1.87
CA LYS A 59 15.72 17.27 3.23
C LYS A 59 14.83 16.08 3.59
N PHE A 60 14.26 15.41 2.60
CA PHE A 60 13.40 14.25 2.78
C PHE A 60 13.78 13.16 1.76
N PRO A 61 13.71 11.87 2.12
CA PRO A 61 13.83 10.80 1.17
C PRO A 61 12.52 10.63 0.36
N ILE A 62 12.62 9.95 -0.77
CA ILE A 62 11.44 9.41 -1.47
C ILE A 62 10.82 8.32 -0.59
N LEU A 63 9.51 8.40 -0.35
CA LEU A 63 8.79 7.42 0.45
C LEU A 63 7.90 6.54 -0.43
N ASN A 64 8.20 5.24 -0.48
CA ASN A 64 7.33 4.24 -1.10
C ASN A 64 6.15 3.94 -0.16
N LEU A 65 4.93 4.12 -0.67
CA LEU A 65 3.71 3.86 0.07
C LEU A 65 3.29 2.39 -0.12
N VAL A 66 3.50 1.62 0.93
CA VAL A 66 3.25 0.18 1.02
C VAL A 66 2.16 -0.09 2.05
N ASN A 67 2.29 0.51 3.23
CA ASN A 67 1.32 0.38 4.33
C ASN A 67 0.03 1.12 3.98
N ASP A 68 -1.08 0.77 4.61
CA ASP A 68 -2.35 1.44 4.34
C ASP A 68 -2.45 2.83 4.98
N SER A 69 -1.58 3.18 5.93
CA SER A 69 -1.63 4.47 6.62
C SER A 69 -0.24 5.01 6.89
N TYR A 70 -0.10 6.32 6.73
CA TYR A 70 1.10 7.10 7.01
C TYR A 70 0.73 8.34 7.80
N THR A 71 1.51 8.62 8.82
CA THR A 71 1.38 9.77 9.72
C THR A 71 2.48 10.78 9.42
N ALA A 72 2.15 12.06 9.47
CA ALA A 72 3.11 13.13 9.28
C ALA A 72 2.98 14.15 10.40
N GLY A 73 4.09 14.55 11.00
CA GLY A 73 4.09 15.40 12.20
C GLY A 73 5.49 15.68 12.73
N LYS A 74 5.60 16.49 13.77
CA LYS A 74 6.91 16.86 14.34
C LYS A 74 7.46 15.92 15.41
N THR A 75 6.75 14.85 15.71
CA THR A 75 7.20 13.86 16.70
C THR A 75 7.81 12.66 15.98
N LEU A 76 8.80 12.02 16.62
CA LEU A 76 9.60 10.96 16.00
C LEU A 76 8.82 9.67 15.73
N GLU A 77 7.62 9.54 16.31
CA GLU A 77 6.73 8.40 16.09
C GLU A 77 5.98 8.48 14.75
N ASN A 78 6.00 9.63 14.06
CA ASN A 78 5.36 9.75 12.75
C ASN A 78 6.24 9.16 11.64
N ASP A 79 5.60 8.57 10.63
CA ASP A 79 6.28 8.02 9.45
C ASP A 79 7.01 9.11 8.65
N ILE A 80 6.43 10.31 8.58
CA ILE A 80 7.03 11.52 8.02
C ILE A 80 7.29 12.49 9.17
N CYS A 81 8.52 12.52 9.66
CA CYS A 81 8.90 13.39 10.75
C CYS A 81 9.45 14.73 10.26
N PHE A 82 8.79 15.81 10.66
CA PHE A 82 9.23 17.17 10.44
C PHE A 82 10.14 17.63 11.58
N THR A 83 11.33 18.13 11.23
CA THR A 83 12.32 18.69 12.14
C THR A 83 12.65 20.12 11.72
N ALA A 84 13.28 20.89 12.60
CA ALA A 84 13.77 22.22 12.24
C ALA A 84 14.75 22.16 11.05
N GLU A 85 15.56 21.10 10.97
CA GLU A 85 16.54 20.92 9.89
C GLU A 85 15.89 20.71 8.52
N ASN A 86 14.81 19.92 8.45
CA ASN A 86 14.18 19.60 7.16
C ASN A 86 13.09 20.58 6.73
N ILE A 87 12.50 21.36 7.65
CA ILE A 87 11.47 22.37 7.34
C ILE A 87 12.05 23.79 7.29
N GLU A 88 12.97 24.16 8.19
CA GLU A 88 13.48 25.53 8.25
C GLU A 88 14.70 25.69 7.35
N ASP A 89 14.48 26.23 6.15
CA ASP A 89 15.58 26.78 5.35
C ASP A 89 16.20 28.01 6.03
N LYS A 90 17.46 27.89 6.44
CA LYS A 90 18.20 29.00 7.05
C LYS A 90 18.71 30.02 6.03
N VAL A 91 18.76 29.64 4.75
CA VAL A 91 19.32 30.43 3.66
C VAL A 91 18.21 31.16 2.89
N GLN A 92 17.09 30.49 2.60
CA GLN A 92 15.99 31.04 1.82
C GLN A 92 14.79 31.38 2.70
N LYS A 93 14.58 32.68 3.01
CA LYS A 93 13.41 33.17 3.72
C LYS A 93 12.33 33.65 2.74
N PRO A 94 11.03 33.51 3.07
CA PRO A 94 10.47 33.05 4.34
C PRO A 94 10.35 31.51 4.45
N THR A 95 10.56 31.00 5.67
CA THR A 95 10.38 29.57 5.99
C THR A 95 9.30 29.37 7.03
N VAL A 96 8.69 28.18 7.01
CA VAL A 96 7.70 27.79 8.01
C VAL A 96 8.46 27.41 9.28
N PRO A 97 8.24 28.06 10.43
CA PRO A 97 8.88 27.64 11.67
C PRO A 97 8.39 26.25 12.08
N ILE A 98 9.26 25.42 12.66
CA ILE A 98 8.90 24.08 13.14
C ILE A 98 7.80 24.14 14.22
N SER A 99 7.71 25.26 14.95
CA SER A 99 6.64 25.51 15.92
C SER A 99 5.25 25.56 15.29
N CYS A 100 5.15 25.84 13.97
CA CYS A 100 3.90 25.81 13.23
C CYS A 100 3.46 24.40 12.86
N ILE A 101 4.32 23.39 13.00
CA ILE A 101 3.98 22.00 12.72
C ILE A 101 3.35 21.36 13.98
N SER A 102 2.19 20.74 13.83
CA SER A 102 1.52 19.96 14.87
C SER A 102 2.27 18.65 15.18
N LYS A 103 2.06 18.10 16.38
CA LYS A 103 2.60 16.78 16.78
C LYS A 103 2.20 15.68 15.78
N LEU A 104 0.91 15.63 15.49
CA LEU A 104 0.32 14.97 14.32
C LEU A 104 -0.26 16.07 13.43
N HIS A 105 0.23 16.18 12.21
CA HIS A 105 -0.10 17.25 11.26
C HIS A 105 -1.12 16.78 10.23
N PHE A 106 -0.85 15.66 9.57
CA PHE A 106 -1.80 15.02 8.67
C PHE A 106 -1.58 13.52 8.64
N THR A 107 -2.55 12.80 8.10
CA THR A 107 -2.44 11.37 7.80
C THR A 107 -2.82 11.12 6.34
N ILE A 108 -2.11 10.21 5.68
CA ILE A 108 -2.46 9.69 4.36
C ILE A 108 -2.90 8.25 4.56
N HIS A 109 -4.11 7.91 4.09
CA HIS A 109 -4.69 6.59 4.24
C HIS A 109 -5.19 6.06 2.90
N LYS A 110 -4.81 4.84 2.57
CA LYS A 110 -5.40 4.05 1.49
C LYS A 110 -6.68 3.39 2.00
N GLN A 111 -7.80 3.76 1.41
CA GLN A 111 -9.11 3.18 1.72
C GLN A 111 -9.59 2.31 0.57
N VAL A 112 -9.74 1.01 0.82
CA VAL A 112 -10.33 0.07 -0.16
C VAL A 112 -11.83 0.33 -0.26
N CYS A 113 -12.34 0.49 -1.49
CA CYS A 113 -13.73 0.84 -1.78
C CYS A 113 -14.56 -0.34 -2.26
N THR A 114 -13.93 -1.34 -2.90
CA THR A 114 -14.63 -2.48 -3.50
C THR A 114 -13.95 -3.80 -3.13
N SER A 115 -14.70 -4.89 -3.23
CA SER A 115 -14.15 -6.25 -3.09
C SER A 115 -13.17 -6.65 -4.21
N LYS A 116 -13.08 -5.84 -5.27
CA LYS A 116 -12.15 -6.06 -6.41
C LYS A 116 -10.77 -5.43 -6.18
N GLY A 117 -10.57 -4.76 -5.05
CA GLY A 117 -9.29 -4.14 -4.71
C GLY A 117 -9.14 -2.70 -5.18
N ASP A 118 -10.21 -2.06 -5.69
CA ASP A 118 -10.19 -0.63 -5.97
C ASP A 118 -10.04 0.14 -4.66
N TYR A 119 -9.23 1.20 -4.68
CA TYR A 119 -8.98 2.03 -3.51
C TYR A 119 -8.94 3.51 -3.88
N VAL A 120 -9.18 4.35 -2.87
CA VAL A 120 -8.91 5.79 -2.92
C VAL A 120 -7.85 6.14 -1.88
N VAL A 121 -7.09 7.20 -2.16
CA VAL A 121 -6.10 7.74 -1.22
C VAL A 121 -6.68 8.98 -0.59
N ILE A 122 -6.70 9.03 0.74
CA ILE A 122 -7.31 10.12 1.50
C ILE A 122 -6.24 10.81 2.33
N LEU A 123 -6.18 12.13 2.25
CA LEU A 123 -5.42 12.94 3.20
C LEU A 123 -6.38 13.57 4.21
N MET A 124 -6.08 13.42 5.50
CA MET A 124 -6.80 14.06 6.59
C MET A 124 -5.89 15.06 7.31
N ASP A 125 -6.34 16.30 7.43
CA ASP A 125 -5.61 17.38 8.08
C ASP A 125 -5.93 17.40 9.58
N HIS A 126 -4.94 17.21 10.44
CA HIS A 126 -5.06 17.32 11.91
C HIS A 126 -4.44 18.61 12.44
N SER A 127 -3.94 19.46 11.55
CA SER A 127 -3.02 20.52 11.90
C SER A 127 -3.73 21.76 12.46
N ARG A 128 -2.99 22.54 13.26
CA ARG A 128 -3.47 23.85 13.73
C ARG A 128 -3.32 24.93 12.66
N ASN A 129 -2.26 24.87 11.86
CA ASN A 129 -1.88 25.93 10.91
C ASN A 129 -2.22 25.60 9.46
N GLY A 130 -2.84 24.44 9.21
CA GLY A 130 -3.35 24.00 7.92
C GLY A 130 -2.38 23.10 7.17
N THR A 131 -2.96 22.04 6.60
CA THR A 131 -2.37 21.29 5.49
C THR A 131 -2.94 21.84 4.18
N PHE A 132 -2.08 21.98 3.18
CA PHE A 132 -2.44 22.52 1.88
C PHE A 132 -2.23 21.46 0.81
N VAL A 133 -3.18 21.31 -0.10
CA VAL A 133 -3.03 20.52 -1.32
C VAL A 133 -3.30 21.42 -2.51
N ASN A 134 -2.38 21.44 -3.47
CA ASN A 134 -2.44 22.29 -4.65
C ASN A 134 -2.73 23.76 -4.30
N LYS A 135 -1.99 24.29 -3.32
CA LYS A 135 -2.11 25.66 -2.78
C LYS A 135 -3.43 25.99 -2.06
N ARG A 136 -4.33 25.02 -1.90
CA ARG A 136 -5.62 25.20 -1.21
C ARG A 136 -5.57 24.57 0.18
N ILE A 137 -6.03 25.30 1.19
CA ILE A 137 -6.12 24.78 2.55
C ILE A 137 -7.22 23.71 2.63
N ILE A 138 -6.92 22.59 3.28
CA ILE A 138 -7.91 21.54 3.57
C ILE A 138 -8.74 21.96 4.78
N GLY A 139 -8.06 22.29 5.88
CA GLY A 139 -8.65 22.73 7.13
C GLY A 139 -8.70 21.61 8.17
N LYS A 140 -8.53 21.98 9.44
CA LYS A 140 -8.45 21.03 10.56
C LYS A 140 -9.65 20.08 10.61
N ASP A 141 -9.36 18.80 10.85
CA ASP A 141 -10.28 17.67 10.93
C ASP A 141 -11.08 17.42 9.64
N ARG A 142 -10.66 18.03 8.51
CA ARG A 142 -11.22 17.77 7.18
C ARG A 142 -10.32 16.83 6.40
N ARG A 143 -10.90 16.21 5.38
CA ARG A 143 -10.21 15.27 4.50
C ARG A 143 -10.52 15.54 3.05
N ILE A 144 -9.60 15.15 2.18
CA ILE A 144 -9.77 15.15 0.73
C ILE A 144 -9.28 13.84 0.15
N VAL A 145 -9.75 13.51 -1.06
CA VAL A 145 -9.13 12.47 -1.88
C VAL A 145 -7.90 13.08 -2.55
N LEU A 146 -6.77 12.38 -2.50
CA LEU A 146 -5.57 12.72 -3.24
C LEU A 146 -5.62 12.09 -4.63
N GLU A 147 -5.24 12.87 -5.63
CA GLU A 147 -5.02 12.41 -6.99
C GLU A 147 -3.52 12.33 -7.32
N ASN A 148 -3.19 11.69 -8.44
CA ASN A 148 -1.82 11.61 -8.89
C ASN A 148 -1.25 13.02 -9.15
N ASN A 149 0.00 13.24 -8.73
CA ASN A 149 0.72 14.53 -8.80
C ASN A 149 0.18 15.64 -7.88
N ASP A 150 -0.73 15.35 -6.95
CA ASP A 150 -1.12 16.33 -5.95
C ASP A 150 0.07 16.80 -5.11
N VAL A 151 0.17 18.12 -4.91
CA VAL A 151 1.25 18.73 -4.16
C VAL A 151 0.79 19.08 -2.75
N ILE A 152 1.39 18.42 -1.75
CA ILE A 152 1.12 18.65 -0.33
C ILE A 152 2.12 19.68 0.23
N ALA A 153 1.64 20.61 1.05
CA ALA A 153 2.49 21.52 1.82
C ALA A 153 1.99 21.71 3.25
N VAL A 154 2.93 21.93 4.17
CA VAL A 154 2.68 22.23 5.59
C VAL A 154 3.05 23.69 5.87
N GLY A 155 2.05 24.58 5.88
CA GLY A 155 2.21 26.02 6.08
C GLY A 155 2.16 26.87 4.79
N LYS A 156 1.75 28.14 4.96
CA LYS A 156 1.42 29.08 3.85
C LYS A 156 2.62 29.61 3.07
N GLY A 157 3.85 29.52 3.61
CA GLY A 157 5.04 30.21 3.09
C GLY A 157 5.56 29.78 1.71
N HIS A 158 4.89 28.83 1.06
CA HIS A 158 5.36 28.24 -0.20
C HIS A 158 4.48 28.51 -1.43
N PHE A 159 3.48 29.39 -1.30
CA PHE A 159 2.52 29.68 -2.39
C PHE A 159 2.43 31.14 -2.82
N SER A 160 3.33 32.01 -2.32
CA SER A 160 3.49 33.39 -2.82
C SER A 160 4.46 33.45 -3.99
#